data_AF-A0A8T5MVU2-F1
#
_entry.id   AF-A0A8T5MVU2-F1
#
_cell.length_a   1.000
_cell.length_b   1.000
_cell.length_c   1.000
_cell.angle_alpha   90.00
_cell.angle_beta   90.00
_cell.angle_gamma   90.00
#
_symmetry.space_group_name_H-M   'P 1'
#
loop_
_entity.id
_entity.type
_entity.pdbx_description
1 polymer ?
#
loop_
_entity_poly.entity_id
_entity_poly.type
_entity_poly.pdbx_seq_one_letter_code
_entity_poly.pdbx_strand_id
1 'polypeptide(L)'
;MSEKTLYLKSGQCSWGKCIFCGWGCRREPEQTLEQLKAWLDQKLEPVDSLKIFNSGSFLDDKQVPVEFRKYVIQRCEEYGIPQLTVECRPDHITQKTLDSMKSDKVHVTIAIGLECADDKILKKINKGFTVDNYLTASKLLKKNGFGLRSYVLVNVPFSNVTTLKKSVKVARENSESVVLLNWFPHGYSAAFNMWIDGKWKPFDREQFEKATEKFGEIEKDFDNFIFKPFWPPEERRWINGAGLEQLKHPYYEVWQDFICRFFKPKFPYVLFVPCAFRKPYFVSRLHKSISRTLREVPHSRELHLVVLSSPGVIPYEYTNFYPFNKYDWPEWEETPEVKKEYVKVMEKRVENYLKHHKYKKYFCYMKPDSESYIGLKKACNKLKIELINCLTEETYDKIKGEKNPLTFPSALEDLKNNLKL
;
A
#
# COMPACT_ATOMS: atom_id res chain seq x y z
N MET A 1 17.25 22.61 -8.50
CA MET A 1 18.24 21.83 -7.74
C MET A 1 18.03 20.37 -8.11
N SER A 2 19.03 19.71 -8.71
CA SER A 2 18.94 18.29 -9.09
C SER A 2 19.11 17.40 -7.85
N GLU A 3 18.25 16.40 -7.69
CA GLU A 3 18.27 15.50 -6.53
C GLU A 3 18.26 14.04 -6.99
N LYS A 4 19.07 13.20 -6.33
CA LYS A 4 19.09 11.75 -6.52
C LYS A 4 18.88 11.03 -5.20
N THR A 5 17.95 10.08 -5.18
CA THR A 5 17.73 9.19 -4.03
C THR A 5 18.17 7.78 -4.37
N LEU A 6 19.05 7.21 -3.54
CA LEU A 6 19.56 5.85 -3.61
C LEU A 6 19.08 5.04 -2.42
N TYR A 7 18.63 3.81 -2.69
CA TYR A 7 18.21 2.86 -1.65
C TYR A 7 19.29 1.78 -1.49
N LEU A 8 20.01 1.81 -0.37
CA LEU A 8 21.02 0.84 -0.01
C LEU A 8 20.37 -0.41 0.57
N LYS A 9 20.52 -1.54 -0.13
CA LYS A 9 20.02 -2.85 0.30
C LYS A 9 21.18 -3.69 0.82
N SER A 10 21.64 -3.39 2.03
CA SER A 10 22.70 -4.14 2.70
C SER A 10 22.43 -4.22 4.20
N GLY A 11 22.57 -5.43 4.75
CA GLY A 11 22.43 -5.72 6.16
C GLY A 11 21.04 -5.45 6.72
N GLN A 12 20.94 -5.46 8.05
CA GLN A 12 19.68 -5.26 8.77
C GLN A 12 19.81 -4.14 9.79
N CYS A 13 18.73 -3.39 10.00
CA CYS A 13 18.64 -2.46 11.13
C CYS A 13 18.87 -3.21 12.46
N SER A 14 19.88 -2.80 13.24
CA SER A 14 20.20 -3.43 14.52
C SER A 14 19.06 -3.43 15.54
N TRP A 15 18.13 -2.48 15.44
CA TRP A 15 16.95 -2.47 16.27
C TRP A 15 15.88 -3.45 15.79
N GLY A 16 15.53 -3.40 14.50
CA GLY A 16 14.67 -4.38 13.80
C GLY A 16 13.28 -4.67 14.37
N LYS A 17 12.82 -3.97 15.42
CA LYS A 17 11.65 -4.36 16.23
C LYS A 17 10.49 -3.34 16.23
N CYS A 18 10.61 -2.24 15.49
CA CYS A 18 9.54 -1.25 15.35
C CYS A 18 8.29 -1.90 14.73
N ILE A 19 7.13 -1.75 15.36
CA ILE A 19 5.92 -2.49 14.95
C ILE A 19 5.37 -2.11 13.58
N PHE A 20 5.81 -0.98 13.03
CA PHE A 20 5.38 -0.44 11.72
C PHE A 20 6.42 -0.61 10.63
N CYS A 21 7.66 -0.97 10.98
CA CYS A 21 8.75 -0.95 10.03
C CYS A 21 8.67 -2.18 9.12
N GLY A 22 8.43 -1.97 7.82
CA GLY A 22 8.38 -3.04 6.83
C GLY A 22 9.75 -3.48 6.30
N TRP A 23 10.78 -2.67 6.52
CA TRP A 23 12.11 -2.85 5.93
C TRP A 23 13.17 -3.29 6.94
N GLY A 24 13.18 -2.74 8.17
CA GLY A 24 14.08 -3.18 9.23
C GLY A 24 13.85 -4.63 9.71
N CYS A 25 12.70 -5.20 9.37
CA CYS A 25 12.37 -6.61 9.60
C CYS A 25 12.85 -7.54 8.47
N ARG A 26 13.29 -7.00 7.32
CA ARG A 26 13.80 -7.79 6.21
C ARG A 26 15.24 -8.21 6.49
N ARG A 27 15.56 -9.45 6.11
CA ARG A 27 16.93 -9.96 6.10
C ARG A 27 17.49 -9.74 4.70
N GLU A 28 18.03 -8.55 4.46
CA GLU A 28 18.83 -8.30 3.26
C GLU A 28 20.23 -8.89 3.48
N PRO A 29 20.85 -9.50 2.45
CA PRO A 29 22.21 -10.01 2.57
C PRO A 29 23.18 -8.87 2.87
N GLU A 30 24.17 -9.15 3.71
CA GLU A 30 25.30 -8.24 3.91
C GLU A 30 26.17 -8.21 2.65
N GLN A 31 26.54 -7.00 2.21
CA GLN A 31 27.43 -6.79 1.07
C GLN A 31 28.86 -6.50 1.56
N THR A 32 29.86 -6.94 0.79
CA THR A 32 31.26 -6.59 1.06
C THR A 32 31.52 -5.11 0.77
N LEU A 33 32.61 -4.57 1.32
CA LEU A 33 33.00 -3.18 1.07
C LEU A 33 33.16 -2.88 -0.42
N GLU A 34 33.74 -3.79 -1.20
CA GLU A 34 33.95 -3.67 -2.64
C GLU A 34 32.62 -3.62 -3.39
N GLN A 35 31.66 -4.47 -3.00
CA GLN A 35 30.32 -4.48 -3.58
C GLN A 35 29.58 -3.16 -3.31
N LEU A 36 29.69 -2.64 -2.09
CA LEU A 36 29.09 -1.35 -1.71
C LEU A 36 29.69 -0.19 -2.52
N LYS A 37 31.03 -0.17 -2.68
CA LYS A 37 31.74 0.84 -3.49
C LYS A 37 31.30 0.78 -4.95
N ALA A 38 31.33 -0.40 -5.55
CA ALA A 38 30.91 -0.61 -6.93
C ALA A 38 29.43 -0.22 -7.15
N TRP A 39 28.55 -0.52 -6.18
CA TRP A 39 27.15 -0.12 -6.21
C TRP A 39 26.98 1.40 -6.24
N LEU A 40 27.75 2.14 -5.43
CA LEU A 40 27.72 3.60 -5.42
C LEU A 40 28.22 4.16 -6.75
N ASP A 41 29.39 3.72 -7.22
CA ASP A 41 30.00 4.20 -8.46
C ASP A 41 29.11 4.01 -9.68
N GLN A 42 28.45 2.86 -9.79
CA GLN A 42 27.53 2.58 -10.89
C GLN A 42 26.33 3.55 -10.92
N LYS A 43 25.96 4.11 -9.76
CA LYS A 43 24.75 4.91 -9.59
C LYS A 43 25.04 6.39 -9.42
N LEU A 44 26.28 6.79 -9.15
CA LEU A 44 26.59 8.17 -8.88
C LEU A 44 26.63 8.98 -10.17
N GLU A 45 26.03 10.16 -10.13
CA GLU A 45 26.08 11.17 -11.20
C GLU A 45 26.13 12.55 -10.56
N PRO A 46 26.65 13.59 -11.23
CA PRO A 46 26.70 14.94 -10.67
C PRO A 46 25.29 15.46 -10.40
N VAL A 47 24.99 15.75 -9.13
CA VAL A 47 23.71 16.28 -8.66
C VAL A 47 23.94 17.28 -7.53
N ASP A 48 22.98 18.18 -7.32
CA ASP A 48 23.07 19.15 -6.22
C ASP A 48 22.78 18.52 -4.85
N SER A 49 22.02 17.41 -4.81
CA SER A 49 21.71 16.69 -3.57
C SER A 49 21.62 15.18 -3.77
N LEU A 50 22.30 14.44 -2.89
CA LEU A 50 22.25 12.98 -2.83
C LEU A 50 21.59 12.53 -1.52
N LYS A 51 20.59 11.65 -1.61
CA LYS A 51 19.99 10.96 -0.46
C LYS A 51 20.34 9.48 -0.51
N ILE A 52 20.83 8.92 0.58
CA ILE A 52 21.08 7.47 0.70
C ILE A 52 20.25 6.92 1.87
N PHE A 53 19.27 6.07 1.55
CA PHE A 53 18.38 5.45 2.52
C PHE A 53 18.65 3.95 2.61
N ASN A 54 18.91 3.46 3.81
CA ASN A 54 19.27 2.06 4.07
C ASN A 54 18.27 1.35 5.01
N SER A 55 17.09 1.95 5.23
CA SER A 55 16.02 1.37 6.06
C SER A 55 16.51 0.88 7.43
N GLY A 56 17.37 1.67 8.06
CA GLY A 56 18.07 1.30 9.27
C GLY A 56 18.87 2.45 9.84
N SER A 57 20.17 2.28 9.97
CA SER A 57 21.05 3.34 10.49
C SER A 57 22.36 3.36 9.72
N PHE A 58 22.57 4.44 8.98
CA PHE A 58 23.76 4.61 8.15
C PHE A 58 25.04 4.73 8.99
N LEU A 59 24.93 5.17 10.24
CA LEU A 59 26.05 5.27 11.18
C LEU A 59 26.20 4.03 12.10
N ASP A 60 25.47 2.95 11.83
CA ASP A 60 25.64 1.67 12.54
C ASP A 60 26.76 0.85 11.88
N ASP A 61 27.85 0.60 12.61
CA ASP A 61 29.03 -0.11 12.11
C ASP A 61 28.72 -1.55 11.67
N LYS A 62 27.63 -2.13 12.20
CA LYS A 62 27.17 -3.46 11.80
C LYS A 62 26.42 -3.47 10.47
N GLN A 63 25.84 -2.33 10.08
CA GLN A 63 25.03 -2.23 8.85
C GLN A 63 25.82 -1.57 7.72
N VAL A 64 26.61 -0.55 8.02
CA VAL A 64 27.37 0.24 7.05
C VAL A 64 28.80 0.41 7.56
N PRO A 65 29.81 -0.21 6.93
CA PRO A 65 31.20 -0.09 7.34
C PRO A 65 31.71 1.35 7.32
N VAL A 66 32.60 1.71 8.26
CA VAL A 66 33.18 3.05 8.39
C VAL A 66 33.92 3.46 7.12
N GLU A 67 34.61 2.52 6.49
CA GLU A 67 35.34 2.70 5.24
C GLU A 67 34.41 3.09 4.09
N PHE A 68 33.20 2.54 4.06
CA PHE A 68 32.20 2.89 3.05
C PHE A 68 31.63 4.29 3.28
N ARG A 69 31.42 4.69 4.55
CA ARG A 69 30.97 6.05 4.90
C ARG A 69 31.95 7.12 4.41
N LYS A 70 33.24 6.92 4.71
CA LYS A 70 34.33 7.79 4.22
C LYS A 70 34.37 7.82 2.70
N TYR A 71 34.19 6.67 2.06
CA TYR A 71 34.13 6.57 0.61
C TYR A 71 32.96 7.36 0.02
N VAL A 72 31.77 7.30 0.62
CA VAL A 72 30.61 8.11 0.17
C VAL A 72 30.93 9.60 0.19
N ILE A 73 31.54 10.10 1.27
CA ILE A 73 31.96 11.51 1.35
C ILE A 73 32.98 11.85 0.27
N GLN A 74 34.02 11.04 0.11
CA GLN A 74 35.03 11.22 -0.93
C GLN A 74 34.39 11.34 -2.33
N ARG A 75 33.45 10.44 -2.65
CA ARG A 75 32.78 10.44 -3.96
C ARG A 75 31.86 11.64 -4.15
N CYS A 76 31.20 12.11 -3.09
CA CYS A 76 30.43 13.35 -3.14
C CYS A 76 31.34 14.54 -3.46
N GLU A 77 32.52 14.64 -2.84
CA GLU A 77 33.48 15.71 -3.13
C GLU A 77 34.00 15.65 -4.57
N GLU A 78 34.33 14.45 -5.07
CA GLU A 78 34.84 14.23 -6.43
C GLU A 78 33.79 14.57 -7.50
N TYR A 79 32.50 14.31 -7.21
CA TYR A 79 31.39 14.60 -8.13
C TYR A 79 30.83 16.02 -7.95
N GLY A 80 31.37 16.80 -7.02
CA GLY A 80 30.89 18.14 -6.71
C GLY A 80 29.47 18.16 -6.16
N ILE A 81 29.07 17.13 -5.39
CA ILE A 81 27.76 17.02 -4.75
C ILE A 81 27.83 17.74 -3.39
N PRO A 82 27.19 18.92 -3.23
CA PRO A 82 27.36 19.75 -2.04
C PRO A 82 26.47 19.31 -0.86
N GLN A 83 25.46 18.46 -1.08
CA GLN A 83 24.49 18.05 -0.06
C GLN A 83 24.33 16.54 -0.02
N LEU A 84 24.51 15.94 1.16
CA LEU A 84 24.28 14.51 1.41
C LEU A 84 23.27 14.33 2.54
N THR A 85 22.19 13.58 2.30
CA THR A 85 21.27 13.14 3.37
C THR A 85 21.37 11.64 3.58
N VAL A 86 21.55 11.21 4.84
CA VAL A 86 21.52 9.79 5.21
C VAL A 86 20.59 9.55 6.41
N GLU A 87 19.99 8.38 6.49
CA GLU A 87 19.11 8.01 7.61
C GLU A 87 19.86 7.41 8.79
N CYS A 88 19.53 7.82 10.01
CA CYS A 88 20.14 7.26 11.20
C CYS A 88 19.20 7.24 12.41
N ARG A 89 19.37 6.24 13.28
CA ARG A 89 18.81 6.28 14.63
C ARG A 89 19.70 7.16 15.54
N PRO A 90 19.10 7.86 16.53
CA PRO A 90 19.84 8.64 17.52
C PRO A 90 20.95 7.87 18.23
N ASP A 91 20.72 6.58 18.51
CA ASP A 91 21.64 5.76 19.31
C ASP A 91 23.01 5.54 18.65
N HIS A 92 23.10 5.73 17.33
CA HIS A 92 24.33 5.58 16.54
C HIS A 92 25.02 6.92 16.23
N ILE A 93 24.47 8.03 16.75
CA ILE A 93 25.02 9.38 16.56
C ILE A 93 25.95 9.68 17.73
N THR A 94 27.26 9.50 17.50
CA THR A 94 28.33 9.71 18.47
C THR A 94 29.41 10.60 17.86
N GLN A 95 30.28 11.18 18.67
CA GLN A 95 31.40 11.98 18.15
C GLN A 95 32.23 11.18 17.14
N LYS A 96 32.55 9.92 17.47
CA LYS A 96 33.30 8.99 16.61
C LYS A 96 32.61 8.77 15.25
N THR A 97 31.29 8.56 15.22
CA THR A 97 30.59 8.30 13.95
C THR A 97 30.46 9.56 13.11
N LEU A 98 30.25 10.72 13.73
CA LEU A 98 30.23 12.02 13.03
C LEU A 98 31.60 12.38 12.45
N ASP A 99 32.70 12.12 13.16
CA ASP A 99 34.04 12.39 12.65
C ASP A 99 34.35 11.59 11.37
N SER A 100 33.71 10.43 11.15
CA SER A 100 33.85 9.66 9.91
C SER A 100 33.11 10.24 8.69
N MET A 101 32.27 11.25 8.90
CA MET A 101 31.40 11.86 7.89
C MET A 101 31.67 13.36 7.68
N LYS A 102 32.64 13.95 8.39
CA LYS A 102 32.96 15.38 8.25
C LYS A 102 33.57 15.68 6.88
N SER A 103 33.16 16.79 6.29
CA SER A 103 33.70 17.35 5.05
C SER A 103 33.53 18.87 5.06
N ASP A 104 34.49 19.59 4.49
CA ASP A 104 34.41 21.04 4.29
C ASP A 104 33.65 21.40 3.00
N LYS A 105 33.41 20.43 2.11
CA LYS A 105 32.77 20.62 0.80
C LYS A 105 31.35 20.08 0.74
N VAL A 106 31.02 19.11 1.59
CA VAL A 106 29.73 18.42 1.60
C VAL A 106 29.01 18.70 2.90
N HIS A 107 27.84 19.35 2.83
CA HIS A 107 26.97 19.47 3.98
C HIS A 107 26.18 18.17 4.18
N VAL A 108 26.41 17.51 5.32
CA VAL A 108 25.77 16.23 5.65
C VAL A 108 24.58 16.48 6.57
N THR A 109 23.39 16.10 6.11
CA THR A 109 22.15 16.07 6.88
C THR A 109 21.86 14.64 7.36
N ILE A 110 21.66 14.47 8.66
CA ILE A 110 21.20 13.20 9.22
C ILE A 110 19.68 13.23 9.36
N ALA A 111 18.99 12.30 8.71
CA ALA A 111 17.55 12.15 8.80
C ALA A 111 17.17 11.16 9.91
N ILE A 112 16.41 11.63 10.90
CA ILE A 112 15.99 10.85 12.06
C ILE A 112 14.46 10.70 12.07
N GLY A 113 13.99 9.45 12.15
CA GLY A 113 12.59 9.18 12.44
C GLY A 113 12.27 9.39 13.91
N LEU A 114 11.88 10.61 14.29
CA LEU A 114 11.35 10.93 15.63
C LEU A 114 10.04 10.16 15.88
N GLU A 115 9.24 9.98 14.84
CA GLU A 115 7.92 9.33 14.83
C GLU A 115 6.86 10.06 15.67
N CYS A 116 7.10 10.17 16.97
CA CYS A 116 6.20 10.74 17.95
C CYS A 116 6.98 11.26 19.16
N ALA A 117 6.79 12.52 19.56
CA ALA A 117 7.42 13.11 20.75
C ALA A 117 6.68 12.73 22.06
N ASP A 118 6.45 11.43 22.27
CA ASP A 118 5.83 10.87 23.47
C ASP A 118 6.42 9.48 23.77
N ASP A 119 7.18 9.38 24.86
CA ASP A 119 7.90 8.15 25.21
C ASP A 119 6.97 6.95 25.49
N LYS A 120 5.73 7.19 25.96
CA LYS A 120 4.77 6.10 26.17
C LYS A 120 4.34 5.52 24.82
N ILE A 121 4.15 6.37 23.80
CA ILE A 121 3.83 5.93 22.45
C ILE A 121 5.05 5.30 21.78
N LEU A 122 6.25 5.90 21.89
CA LEU A 122 7.50 5.33 21.36
C LEU A 122 7.75 3.91 21.91
N LYS A 123 7.44 3.68 23.19
CA LYS A 123 7.47 2.35 23.82
C LYS A 123 6.43 1.41 23.22
N LYS A 124 5.17 1.85 23.04
CA LYS A 124 4.10 1.02 22.44
C LYS A 124 4.40 0.62 20.99
N ILE A 125 5.02 1.51 20.23
CA ILE A 125 5.42 1.24 18.83
C ILE A 125 6.78 0.55 18.74
N ASN A 126 7.39 0.28 19.90
CA ASN A 126 8.67 -0.39 20.07
C ASN A 126 9.79 0.29 19.27
N LYS A 127 9.94 1.62 19.39
CA LYS A 127 10.96 2.40 18.64
C LYS A 127 12.37 2.21 19.19
N GLY A 128 12.51 1.88 20.47
CA GLY A 128 13.79 1.56 21.11
C GLY A 128 14.67 2.73 21.51
N PHE A 129 14.16 3.96 21.45
CA PHE A 129 14.79 5.15 22.03
C PHE A 129 13.72 6.11 22.58
N THR A 130 14.16 7.11 23.35
CA THR A 130 13.31 8.15 23.94
C THR A 130 13.42 9.49 23.20
N VAL A 131 12.51 10.42 23.48
CA VAL A 131 12.59 11.80 22.98
C VAL A 131 13.89 12.47 23.44
N ASP A 132 14.38 12.16 24.64
CA ASP A 132 15.65 12.71 25.14
C ASP A 132 16.87 12.21 24.33
N ASN A 133 16.87 10.95 23.90
CA ASN A 133 17.90 10.44 22.99
C ASN A 133 17.92 11.22 21.67
N TYR A 134 16.73 11.53 21.11
CA TYR A 134 16.61 12.36 19.92
C TYR A 134 17.13 13.79 20.15
N LEU A 135 16.77 14.43 21.27
CA LEU A 135 17.23 15.79 21.61
C LEU A 135 18.75 15.84 21.83
N THR A 136 19.31 14.82 22.46
CA THR A 136 20.76 14.69 22.65
C THR A 136 21.49 14.56 21.32
N ALA A 137 20.97 13.72 20.42
CA ALA A 137 21.52 13.59 19.07
C ALA A 137 21.41 14.90 18.26
N SER A 138 20.27 15.59 18.32
CA SER A 138 20.09 16.91 17.68
C SER A 138 21.15 17.92 18.14
N LYS A 139 21.38 18.03 19.46
CA LYS A 139 22.43 18.92 20.00
C LYS A 139 23.82 18.53 19.52
N LEU A 140 24.12 17.24 19.44
CA LEU A 140 25.43 16.75 18.99
C LEU A 140 25.68 17.02 17.50
N LEU A 141 24.66 16.83 16.66
CA LEU A 141 24.70 17.16 15.24
C LEU A 141 24.97 18.65 15.03
N LYS A 142 24.17 19.51 15.68
CA LYS A 142 24.32 20.98 15.61
C LYS A 142 25.71 21.42 16.06
N LYS A 143 26.23 20.88 17.17
CA LYS A 143 27.57 21.18 17.67
C LYS A 143 28.67 20.85 16.66
N ASN A 144 28.47 19.83 15.82
CA ASN A 144 29.44 19.37 14.83
C ASN A 144 29.19 19.90 13.41
N GLY A 145 28.23 20.82 13.21
CA GLY A 145 27.94 21.41 11.91
C GLY A 145 27.14 20.52 10.95
N PHE A 146 26.53 19.44 11.44
CA PHE A 146 25.66 18.57 10.64
C PHE A 146 24.23 19.09 10.64
N GLY A 147 23.55 18.93 9.50
CA GLY A 147 22.12 19.17 9.40
C GLY A 147 21.30 18.06 10.06
N LEU A 148 20.07 18.38 10.43
CA LEU A 148 19.10 17.41 10.95
C LEU A 148 17.78 17.55 10.19
N ARG A 149 17.29 16.42 9.68
CA ARG A 149 15.95 16.26 9.10
C ARG A 149 15.13 15.34 9.98
N SER A 150 13.92 15.74 10.36
CA SER A 150 13.08 14.94 11.26
C SER A 150 11.85 14.38 10.56
N TYR A 151 11.65 13.06 10.65
CA TYR A 151 10.40 12.43 10.23
C TYR A 151 9.44 12.29 11.41
N VAL A 152 8.20 12.73 11.22
CA VAL A 152 7.11 12.61 12.20
C VAL A 152 5.98 11.80 11.57
N LEU A 153 5.54 10.74 12.25
CA LEU A 153 4.43 9.93 11.79
C LEU A 153 3.09 10.55 12.17
N VAL A 154 2.19 10.56 11.19
CA VAL A 154 0.78 10.92 11.32
C VAL A 154 -0.02 9.63 11.41
N ASN A 155 -1.14 9.67 12.14
CA ASN A 155 -2.02 8.52 12.34
C ASN A 155 -1.34 7.34 13.07
N VAL A 156 -0.36 7.62 13.93
CA VAL A 156 0.24 6.63 14.82
C VAL A 156 -0.87 6.04 15.70
N PRO A 157 -1.03 4.71 15.77
CA PRO A 157 -1.93 4.09 16.74
C PRO A 157 -1.60 4.61 18.15
N PHE A 158 -2.61 4.84 18.99
CA PHE A 158 -2.45 5.42 20.34
C PHE A 158 -2.09 6.91 20.41
N SER A 159 -1.90 7.60 19.28
CA SER A 159 -1.70 9.05 19.24
C SER A 159 -3.00 9.80 19.01
N ASN A 160 -2.97 11.11 19.30
CA ASN A 160 -4.05 12.04 18.97
C ASN A 160 -3.49 13.34 18.40
N VAL A 161 -4.38 14.28 18.06
CA VAL A 161 -4.01 15.57 17.47
C VAL A 161 -3.07 16.38 18.38
N THR A 162 -3.24 16.32 19.70
CA THR A 162 -2.37 17.02 20.66
C THR A 162 -0.96 16.47 20.62
N THR A 163 -0.83 15.15 20.61
CA THR A 163 0.49 14.51 20.49
C THR A 163 1.15 14.83 19.15
N LEU A 164 0.42 14.78 18.04
CA LEU A 164 0.97 15.15 16.74
C LEU A 164 1.46 16.61 16.73
N LYS A 165 0.68 17.55 17.30
CA LYS A 165 1.11 18.96 17.44
C LYS A 165 2.40 19.08 18.24
N LYS A 166 2.51 18.36 19.36
CA LYS A 166 3.74 18.31 20.17
C LYS A 166 4.92 17.77 19.36
N SER A 167 4.74 16.65 18.64
CA SER A 167 5.78 16.04 17.80
C SER A 167 6.30 17.00 16.74
N VAL A 168 5.40 17.68 16.04
CA VAL A 168 5.76 18.68 15.02
C VAL A 168 6.50 19.86 15.63
N LYS A 169 6.07 20.36 16.80
CA LYS A 169 6.76 21.43 17.52
C LYS A 169 8.19 21.03 17.89
N VAL A 170 8.36 19.87 18.53
CA VAL A 170 9.68 19.36 18.93
C VAL A 170 10.58 19.19 17.72
N ALA A 171 10.07 18.64 16.62
CA ALA A 171 10.84 18.48 15.39
C ALA A 171 11.29 19.84 14.84
N ARG A 172 10.39 20.82 14.72
CA ARG A 172 10.71 22.17 14.20
C ARG A 172 11.75 22.92 15.02
N GLU A 173 11.70 22.80 16.35
CA GLU A 173 12.63 23.48 17.25
C GLU A 173 14.04 22.89 17.20
N ASN A 174 14.20 21.66 16.70
CA ASN A 174 15.43 20.89 16.81
C ASN A 174 15.98 20.40 15.47
N SER A 175 15.36 20.75 14.33
CA SER A 175 15.79 20.29 13.00
C SER A 175 15.60 21.35 11.94
N GLU A 176 16.42 21.30 10.89
CA GLU A 176 16.39 22.24 9.77
C GLU A 176 15.20 21.97 8.85
N SER A 177 14.78 20.70 8.76
CA SER A 177 13.63 20.29 7.98
C SER A 177 12.82 19.22 8.69
N VAL A 178 11.50 19.26 8.48
CA VAL A 178 10.55 18.29 9.01
C VAL A 178 9.74 17.71 7.87
N VAL A 179 9.53 16.40 7.90
CA VAL A 179 8.68 15.68 6.96
C VAL A 179 7.60 14.94 7.74
N LEU A 180 6.35 15.14 7.34
CA LEU A 180 5.22 14.38 7.84
C LEU A 180 5.05 13.13 6.99
N LEU A 181 5.08 11.97 7.64
CA LEU A 181 4.88 10.67 7.02
C LEU A 181 3.54 10.10 7.47
N ASN A 182 2.75 9.53 6.57
CA ASN A 182 1.58 8.76 6.98
C ASN A 182 2.04 7.39 7.50
N TRP A 183 1.45 6.92 8.60
CA TRP A 183 1.71 5.57 9.09
C TRP A 183 1.07 4.55 8.15
N PHE A 184 1.90 3.73 7.49
CA PHE A 184 1.44 2.65 6.62
C PHE A 184 1.74 1.27 7.21
N PRO A 185 0.80 0.32 7.08
CA PRO A 185 0.97 -1.02 7.61
C PRO A 185 1.66 -1.91 6.57
N HIS A 186 2.99 -1.91 6.57
CA HIS A 186 3.72 -2.83 5.71
C HIS A 186 3.44 -4.29 6.12
N GLY A 187 3.35 -5.22 5.17
CA GLY A 187 2.83 -6.56 5.45
C GLY A 187 3.62 -7.42 6.44
N TYR A 188 4.92 -7.17 6.63
CA TYR A 188 5.74 -7.84 7.66
C TYR A 188 5.67 -7.16 9.04
N SER A 189 4.91 -6.06 9.16
CA SER A 189 4.83 -5.26 10.36
C SER A 189 3.63 -5.66 11.20
N ALA A 190 3.79 -5.69 12.53
CA ALA A 190 2.68 -5.96 13.44
C ALA A 190 1.53 -4.94 13.31
N ALA A 191 1.80 -3.74 12.79
CA ALA A 191 0.78 -2.75 12.47
C ALA A 191 -0.22 -3.24 11.40
N PHE A 192 0.17 -4.15 10.50
CA PHE A 192 -0.75 -4.74 9.52
C PHE A 192 -1.82 -5.60 10.18
N ASN A 193 -1.49 -6.32 11.25
CA ASN A 193 -2.47 -7.07 12.04
C ASN A 193 -3.51 -6.16 12.70
N MET A 194 -3.15 -4.92 13.06
CA MET A 194 -4.11 -3.96 13.61
C MET A 194 -5.18 -3.55 12.59
N TRP A 195 -4.83 -3.55 11.30
CA TRP A 195 -5.78 -3.30 10.22
C TRP A 195 -6.66 -4.52 9.93
N ILE A 196 -6.06 -5.72 9.92
CA ILE A 196 -6.78 -6.99 9.79
C ILE A 196 -7.83 -7.13 10.90
N ASP A 197 -7.47 -6.80 12.14
CA ASP A 197 -8.37 -6.86 13.31
C ASP A 197 -9.41 -5.71 13.35
N GLY A 198 -9.33 -4.74 12.44
CA GLY A 198 -10.20 -3.56 12.43
C GLY A 198 -9.94 -2.56 13.56
N LYS A 199 -8.86 -2.72 14.34
CA LYS A 199 -8.48 -1.84 15.47
C LYS A 199 -7.91 -0.49 15.02
N TRP A 200 -7.39 -0.42 13.80
CA TRP A 200 -6.79 0.77 13.22
C TRP A 200 -6.87 0.71 11.68
N LYS A 201 -6.84 1.86 11.00
CA LYS A 201 -6.79 1.95 9.53
C LYS A 201 -5.80 3.02 9.10
N PRO A 202 -5.03 2.83 8.01
CA PRO A 202 -4.18 3.88 7.46
C PRO A 202 -5.06 5.03 6.96
N PHE A 203 -4.58 6.26 7.08
CA PHE A 203 -5.26 7.38 6.43
C PHE A 203 -5.15 7.25 4.92
N ASP A 204 -6.24 7.56 4.22
CA ASP A 204 -6.17 7.86 2.80
C ASP A 204 -5.59 9.27 2.57
N ARG A 205 -5.46 9.65 1.30
CA ARG A 205 -4.78 10.90 0.92
C ARG A 205 -5.47 12.13 1.50
N GLU A 206 -6.80 12.19 1.41
CA GLU A 206 -7.61 13.31 1.90
C GLU A 206 -7.54 13.41 3.43
N GLN A 207 -7.67 12.26 4.12
CA GLN A 207 -7.52 12.21 5.58
C GLN A 207 -6.13 12.67 6.04
N PHE A 208 -5.07 12.28 5.33
CA PHE A 208 -3.71 12.71 5.63
C PHE A 208 -3.49 14.21 5.35
N GLU A 209 -4.00 14.72 4.23
CA GLU A 209 -3.97 16.15 3.90
C GLU A 209 -4.67 16.97 5.00
N LYS A 210 -5.90 16.59 5.37
CA LYS A 210 -6.68 17.24 6.43
C LYS A 210 -6.01 17.15 7.80
N ALA A 211 -5.41 16.01 8.14
CA ALA A 211 -4.72 15.85 9.43
C ALA A 211 -3.52 16.79 9.56
N THR A 212 -2.92 17.18 8.44
CA THR A 212 -1.66 17.92 8.36
C THR A 212 -1.81 19.39 7.95
N GLU A 213 -2.95 19.82 7.42
CA GLU A 213 -3.20 21.19 6.90
C GLU A 213 -2.85 22.30 7.91
N LYS A 214 -3.16 22.08 9.19
CA LYS A 214 -2.94 23.04 10.29
C LYS A 214 -1.47 23.33 10.60
N PHE A 215 -0.53 22.57 10.02
CA PHE A 215 0.88 22.75 10.28
C PHE A 215 1.55 23.73 9.31
N GLY A 216 0.81 24.32 8.36
CA GLY A 216 1.36 25.26 7.39
C GLY A 216 2.33 24.57 6.41
N GLU A 217 3.36 25.29 5.99
CA GLU A 217 4.40 24.75 5.10
C GLU A 217 5.31 23.77 5.88
N ILE A 218 4.99 22.48 5.75
CA ILE A 218 5.85 21.35 6.11
C ILE A 218 5.79 20.36 4.96
N GLU A 219 6.92 19.75 4.63
CA GLU A 219 6.97 18.69 3.64
C GLU A 219 6.08 17.51 4.06
N LYS A 220 5.28 17.00 3.13
CA LYS A 220 4.39 15.86 3.35
C LYS A 220 4.79 14.78 2.37
N ASP A 221 5.07 13.59 2.89
CA ASP A 221 5.38 12.45 2.05
C ASP A 221 4.09 11.80 1.52
N PHE A 222 3.96 11.82 0.20
CA PHE A 222 2.89 11.15 -0.52
C PHE A 222 3.35 9.88 -1.24
N ASP A 223 4.65 9.57 -1.23
CA ASP A 223 5.21 8.46 -2.00
C ASP A 223 4.74 7.11 -1.44
N ASN A 224 4.51 7.04 -0.13
CA ASN A 224 4.02 5.84 0.53
C ASN A 224 2.55 5.48 0.20
N PHE A 225 1.79 6.33 -0.49
CA PHE A 225 0.42 6.00 -0.93
C PHE A 225 0.36 4.98 -2.09
N ILE A 226 1.52 4.60 -2.66
CA ILE A 226 1.63 3.57 -3.71
C ILE A 226 1.54 2.15 -3.12
N PHE A 227 1.44 2.01 -1.79
CA PHE A 227 1.32 0.75 -1.07
C PHE A 227 0.11 -0.10 -1.52
N LYS A 228 0.25 -1.42 -1.40
CA LYS A 228 -0.83 -2.41 -1.59
C LYS A 228 -0.83 -3.38 -0.41
N PRO A 229 -2.01 -3.84 0.06
CA PRO A 229 -2.10 -4.89 1.06
C PRO A 229 -1.25 -6.10 0.65
N PHE A 230 -0.42 -6.55 1.58
CA PHE A 230 0.55 -7.61 1.33
C PHE A 230 0.61 -8.52 2.54
N TRP A 231 0.44 -9.81 2.31
CA TRP A 231 0.66 -10.85 3.32
C TRP A 231 1.98 -11.55 3.02
N PRO A 232 2.85 -11.78 4.01
CA PRO A 232 4.04 -12.62 3.87
C PRO A 232 3.69 -14.00 3.31
N PRO A 233 4.51 -14.60 2.41
CA PRO A 233 4.24 -15.92 1.83
C PRO A 233 3.88 -17.01 2.86
N GLU A 234 4.54 -17.01 4.00
CA GLU A 234 4.35 -17.92 5.14
C GLU A 234 2.94 -17.83 5.77
N GLU A 235 2.27 -16.69 5.64
CA GLU A 235 0.91 -16.47 6.14
C GLU A 235 -0.17 -16.81 5.10
N ARG A 236 0.20 -17.05 3.83
CA ARG A 236 -0.76 -17.23 2.74
C ARG A 236 -1.35 -18.64 2.74
N ARG A 237 -2.44 -18.83 3.47
CA ARG A 237 -3.22 -20.08 3.49
C ARG A 237 -4.40 -20.03 2.53
N TRP A 238 -4.86 -21.20 2.09
CA TRP A 238 -6.12 -21.32 1.34
C TRP A 238 -7.29 -20.95 2.25
N ILE A 239 -8.20 -20.12 1.74
CA ILE A 239 -9.48 -19.81 2.38
C ILE A 239 -10.52 -20.70 1.70
N ASN A 240 -10.88 -21.83 2.33
CA ASN A 240 -11.77 -22.84 1.76
C ASN A 240 -13.07 -22.93 2.55
N GLY A 241 -14.18 -23.15 1.82
CA GLY A 241 -15.51 -23.38 2.37
C GLY A 241 -16.48 -22.25 2.05
N ALA A 242 -17.78 -22.57 2.09
CA ALA A 242 -18.87 -21.63 1.84
C ALA A 242 -19.56 -21.17 3.14
N GLY A 243 -18.76 -20.80 4.15
CA GLY A 243 -19.25 -20.33 5.46
C GLY A 243 -19.20 -18.82 5.64
N LEU A 244 -19.81 -18.33 6.73
CA LEU A 244 -19.76 -16.91 7.10
C LEU A 244 -18.35 -16.42 7.41
N GLU A 245 -17.51 -17.27 7.99
CA GLU A 245 -16.11 -16.97 8.30
C GLU A 245 -15.30 -16.73 7.02
N GLN A 246 -15.51 -17.54 5.98
CA GLN A 246 -14.87 -17.33 4.68
C GLN A 246 -15.44 -16.09 3.99
N LEU A 247 -16.76 -15.92 3.97
CA LEU A 247 -17.42 -14.77 3.33
C LEU A 247 -16.93 -13.42 3.90
N LYS A 248 -16.76 -13.35 5.22
CA LYS A 248 -16.33 -12.16 5.97
C LYS A 248 -14.88 -12.25 6.44
N HIS A 249 -14.05 -13.02 5.73
CA HIS A 249 -12.67 -13.23 6.12
C HIS A 249 -11.93 -11.87 6.27
N PRO A 250 -11.18 -11.63 7.37
CA PRO A 250 -10.54 -10.34 7.63
C PRO A 250 -9.66 -9.81 6.50
N TYR A 251 -9.01 -10.71 5.75
CA TYR A 251 -8.17 -10.33 4.61
C TYR A 251 -8.99 -9.73 3.46
N TYR A 252 -10.22 -10.21 3.25
CA TYR A 252 -11.13 -9.60 2.29
C TYR A 252 -11.54 -8.21 2.78
N GLU A 253 -11.82 -8.02 4.07
CA GLU A 253 -12.17 -6.71 4.62
C GLU A 253 -11.05 -5.66 4.45
N VAL A 254 -9.79 -6.04 4.66
CA VAL A 254 -8.63 -5.19 4.36
C VAL A 254 -8.60 -4.79 2.89
N TRP A 255 -8.83 -5.74 1.96
CA TRP A 255 -8.88 -5.42 0.54
C TRP A 255 -10.07 -4.54 0.17
N GLN A 256 -11.27 -4.77 0.72
CA GLN A 256 -12.45 -3.96 0.43
C GLN A 256 -12.25 -2.52 0.93
N ASP A 257 -11.64 -2.34 2.11
CA ASP A 257 -11.24 -1.05 2.63
C ASP A 257 -10.18 -0.36 1.74
N PHE A 258 -9.17 -1.11 1.31
CA PHE A 258 -8.14 -0.62 0.38
C PHE A 258 -8.73 -0.16 -0.97
N ILE A 259 -9.56 -1.00 -1.58
CA ILE A 259 -10.18 -0.75 -2.89
C ILE A 259 -11.11 0.47 -2.82
N CYS A 260 -11.77 0.73 -1.69
CA CYS A 260 -12.57 1.94 -1.56
C CYS A 260 -11.70 3.20 -1.47
N ARG A 261 -10.63 3.18 -0.69
CA ARG A 261 -9.93 4.41 -0.25
C ARG A 261 -8.64 4.74 -1.01
N PHE A 262 -7.98 3.75 -1.61
CA PHE A 262 -6.66 3.92 -2.24
C PHE A 262 -6.66 3.59 -3.74
N PHE A 263 -7.51 2.68 -4.19
CA PHE A 263 -7.64 2.38 -5.61
C PHE A 263 -8.24 3.57 -6.37
N LYS A 264 -7.76 3.83 -7.59
CA LYS A 264 -8.31 4.84 -8.49
C LYS A 264 -8.61 4.20 -9.85
N PRO A 265 -9.89 4.16 -10.27
CA PRO A 265 -10.25 3.71 -11.61
C PRO A 265 -9.60 4.59 -12.67
N LYS A 266 -9.12 3.98 -13.76
CA LYS A 266 -8.50 4.70 -14.88
C LYS A 266 -9.47 5.03 -16.01
N PHE A 267 -10.64 4.40 -16.00
CA PHE A 267 -11.54 4.38 -17.15
C PHE A 267 -12.95 4.87 -16.77
N PRO A 268 -13.66 5.51 -17.72
CA PRO A 268 -14.96 6.13 -17.46
C PRO A 268 -16.12 5.13 -17.37
N TYR A 269 -15.97 3.91 -17.88
CA TYR A 269 -17.02 2.89 -17.88
C TYR A 269 -16.60 1.69 -17.01
N VAL A 270 -17.56 1.04 -16.36
CA VAL A 270 -17.32 -0.19 -15.58
C VAL A 270 -18.15 -1.34 -16.12
N LEU A 271 -17.54 -2.52 -16.21
CA LEU A 271 -18.23 -3.78 -16.43
C LEU A 271 -17.95 -4.74 -15.26
N PHE A 272 -19.01 -5.03 -14.50
CA PHE A 272 -18.99 -6.04 -13.45
C PHE A 272 -19.15 -7.44 -14.06
N VAL A 273 -18.23 -8.34 -13.72
CA VAL A 273 -18.22 -9.72 -14.23
C VAL A 273 -18.23 -10.70 -13.05
N PRO A 274 -18.79 -11.92 -13.21
CA PRO A 274 -18.82 -12.92 -12.16
C PRO A 274 -17.42 -13.49 -11.90
N CYS A 275 -17.30 -14.25 -10.81
CA CYS A 275 -16.14 -15.08 -10.56
C CYS A 275 -16.09 -16.32 -11.45
N ALA A 276 -14.96 -17.02 -11.35
CA ALA A 276 -14.78 -18.35 -11.91
C ALA A 276 -14.09 -19.28 -10.91
N PHE A 277 -14.35 -20.58 -11.01
CA PHE A 277 -13.73 -21.60 -10.16
C PHE A 277 -12.19 -21.53 -10.19
N ARG A 278 -11.61 -21.37 -11.38
CA ARG A 278 -10.14 -21.28 -11.56
C ARG A 278 -9.66 -19.85 -11.31
N LYS A 279 -8.73 -19.70 -10.36
CA LYS A 279 -8.05 -18.43 -10.06
C LYS A 279 -6.56 -18.52 -10.43
N PRO A 280 -5.89 -17.40 -10.79
CA PRO A 280 -6.47 -16.08 -11.02
C PRO A 280 -7.43 -16.08 -12.22
N TYR A 281 -8.49 -15.25 -12.17
CA TYR A 281 -9.65 -15.46 -13.04
C TYR A 281 -9.34 -15.40 -14.55
N PHE A 282 -8.34 -14.64 -14.98
CA PHE A 282 -7.95 -14.54 -16.39
C PHE A 282 -7.48 -15.86 -17.02
N VAL A 283 -7.14 -16.88 -16.23
CA VAL A 283 -6.81 -18.22 -16.78
C VAL A 283 -8.04 -19.09 -17.02
N SER A 284 -9.20 -18.71 -16.48
CA SER A 284 -10.46 -19.47 -16.60
C SER A 284 -11.04 -19.40 -18.03
N ARG A 285 -11.82 -20.43 -18.41
CA ARG A 285 -12.51 -20.46 -19.70
C ARG A 285 -13.47 -19.28 -19.86
N LEU A 286 -14.22 -18.97 -18.79
CA LEU A 286 -15.18 -17.86 -18.77
C LEU A 286 -14.53 -16.52 -19.09
N HIS A 287 -13.48 -16.15 -18.33
CA HIS A 287 -12.83 -14.86 -18.56
C HIS A 287 -12.09 -14.80 -19.88
N LYS A 288 -11.54 -15.92 -20.38
CA LYS A 288 -10.98 -15.98 -21.75
C LYS A 288 -12.05 -15.71 -22.81
N SER A 289 -13.26 -16.23 -22.65
CA SER A 289 -14.38 -15.93 -23.54
C SER A 289 -14.79 -14.46 -23.45
N ILE A 290 -15.00 -13.92 -22.24
CA ILE A 290 -15.32 -12.50 -22.03
C ILE A 290 -14.26 -11.61 -22.67
N SER A 291 -12.96 -11.83 -22.38
CA SER A 291 -11.88 -11.03 -22.97
C SER A 291 -11.83 -11.13 -24.49
N ARG A 292 -12.15 -12.29 -25.08
CA ARG A 292 -12.23 -12.45 -26.54
C ARG A 292 -13.35 -11.60 -27.11
N THR A 293 -14.55 -11.69 -26.53
CA THR A 293 -15.73 -10.92 -26.94
C THR A 293 -15.48 -9.42 -26.81
N LEU A 294 -14.88 -8.96 -25.71
CA LEU A 294 -14.59 -7.54 -25.49
C LEU A 294 -13.63 -6.97 -26.55
N ARG A 295 -12.74 -7.76 -27.16
CA ARG A 295 -11.89 -7.28 -28.26
C ARG A 295 -12.67 -6.90 -29.52
N GLU A 296 -13.90 -7.40 -29.65
CA GLU A 296 -14.80 -7.11 -30.77
C GLU A 296 -15.73 -5.93 -30.47
N VAL A 297 -15.81 -5.48 -29.21
CA VAL A 297 -16.65 -4.35 -28.80
C VAL A 297 -15.88 -3.04 -29.01
N PRO A 298 -16.41 -2.07 -29.79
CA PRO A 298 -15.80 -0.76 -29.97
C PRO A 298 -15.56 -0.05 -28.63
N HIS A 299 -14.44 0.64 -28.50
CA HIS A 299 -14.04 1.39 -27.29
C HIS A 299 -13.88 0.55 -26.01
N SER A 300 -13.83 -0.79 -26.09
CA SER A 300 -13.69 -1.66 -24.90
C SER A 300 -12.40 -1.43 -24.09
N ARG A 301 -11.42 -0.70 -24.63
CA ARG A 301 -10.23 -0.24 -23.90
C ARG A 301 -10.54 0.83 -22.85
N GLU A 302 -11.71 1.44 -22.89
CA GLU A 302 -12.23 2.41 -21.91
C GLU A 302 -13.11 1.73 -20.84
N LEU A 303 -13.10 0.39 -20.77
CA LEU A 303 -13.79 -0.36 -19.73
C LEU A 303 -12.85 -0.71 -18.59
N HIS A 304 -13.28 -0.37 -17.39
CA HIS A 304 -12.75 -0.94 -16.17
C HIS A 304 -13.48 -2.25 -15.85
N LEU A 305 -12.74 -3.35 -15.81
CA LEU A 305 -13.28 -4.66 -15.44
C LEU A 305 -13.21 -4.86 -13.92
N VAL A 306 -14.33 -5.28 -13.33
CA VAL A 306 -14.43 -5.55 -11.90
C VAL A 306 -15.09 -6.89 -11.68
N VAL A 307 -14.39 -7.81 -11.00
CA VAL A 307 -14.95 -9.11 -10.64
C VAL A 307 -15.75 -8.98 -9.35
N LEU A 308 -16.96 -9.55 -9.34
CA LEU A 308 -17.75 -9.76 -8.12
C LEU A 308 -17.69 -11.25 -7.75
N SER A 309 -17.23 -11.53 -6.54
CA SER A 309 -17.11 -12.90 -6.00
C SER A 309 -17.42 -12.94 -4.51
N SER A 310 -17.37 -14.10 -3.84
CA SER A 310 -17.56 -14.18 -2.39
C SER A 310 -16.61 -13.29 -1.58
N PRO A 311 -15.33 -13.12 -1.98
CA PRO A 311 -14.46 -12.06 -1.47
C PRO A 311 -14.94 -10.59 -1.62
N GLY A 312 -15.93 -10.31 -2.48
CA GLY A 312 -16.49 -8.98 -2.70
C GLY A 312 -16.16 -8.36 -4.06
N VAL A 313 -15.89 -7.05 -4.06
CA VAL A 313 -15.54 -6.27 -5.25
C VAL A 313 -14.04 -6.38 -5.51
N ILE A 314 -13.64 -6.78 -6.72
CA ILE A 314 -12.23 -7.02 -7.06
C ILE A 314 -11.91 -6.39 -8.43
N PRO A 315 -11.28 -5.20 -8.48
CA PRO A 315 -10.72 -4.66 -9.73
C PRO A 315 -9.79 -5.69 -10.40
N TYR A 316 -9.87 -5.80 -11.72
CA TYR A 316 -9.23 -6.88 -12.47
C TYR A 316 -7.71 -6.97 -12.24
N GLU A 317 -7.07 -5.82 -12.03
CA GLU A 317 -5.65 -5.65 -11.75
C GLU A 317 -5.20 -6.32 -10.44
N TYR A 318 -6.14 -6.58 -9.52
CA TYR A 318 -5.87 -7.22 -8.22
C TYR A 318 -6.25 -8.70 -8.18
N THR A 319 -6.80 -9.26 -9.26
CA THR A 319 -7.29 -10.66 -9.26
C THR A 319 -6.19 -11.71 -9.04
N ASN A 320 -4.92 -11.36 -9.30
CA ASN A 320 -3.77 -12.23 -9.00
C ASN A 320 -3.12 -11.97 -7.64
N PHE A 321 -3.72 -11.14 -6.80
CA PHE A 321 -3.20 -10.87 -5.47
C PHE A 321 -3.83 -11.84 -4.46
N TYR A 322 -3.04 -12.21 -3.45
CA TYR A 322 -3.57 -12.96 -2.32
C TYR A 322 -4.52 -12.07 -1.49
N PRO A 323 -5.67 -12.59 -1.00
CA PRO A 323 -6.17 -13.97 -1.13
C PRO A 323 -7.05 -14.26 -2.36
N PHE A 324 -7.30 -13.30 -3.25
CA PHE A 324 -8.19 -13.49 -4.41
C PHE A 324 -7.74 -14.60 -5.37
N ASN A 325 -6.44 -14.90 -5.42
CA ASN A 325 -5.90 -16.00 -6.21
C ASN A 325 -5.81 -17.35 -5.46
N LYS A 326 -6.19 -17.41 -4.18
CA LYS A 326 -5.96 -18.58 -3.31
C LYS A 326 -7.12 -18.80 -2.33
N TYR A 327 -8.29 -19.07 -2.87
CA TYR A 327 -9.49 -19.44 -2.12
C TYR A 327 -10.36 -20.43 -2.90
N ASP A 328 -11.15 -21.22 -2.19
CA ASP A 328 -12.18 -22.07 -2.79
C ASP A 328 -13.53 -21.87 -2.11
N TRP A 329 -14.55 -21.66 -2.93
CA TRP A 329 -15.92 -21.37 -2.49
C TRP A 329 -16.84 -22.36 -3.20
N PRO A 330 -17.13 -23.51 -2.59
CA PRO A 330 -18.00 -24.52 -3.16
C PRO A 330 -19.47 -24.09 -3.07
N GLU A 331 -20.04 -23.64 -4.19
CA GLU A 331 -21.44 -23.16 -4.27
C GLU A 331 -22.47 -24.19 -3.78
N TRP A 332 -22.16 -25.49 -3.86
CA TRP A 332 -23.05 -26.57 -3.39
C TRP A 332 -23.09 -26.73 -1.86
N GLU A 333 -22.18 -26.10 -1.12
CA GLU A 333 -22.16 -26.11 0.35
C GLU A 333 -22.91 -24.89 0.94
N GLU A 334 -23.42 -23.99 0.10
CA GLU A 334 -24.12 -22.80 0.55
C GLU A 334 -25.48 -23.15 1.18
N THR A 335 -25.65 -22.81 2.45
CA THR A 335 -26.96 -22.86 3.11
C THR A 335 -27.82 -21.65 2.72
N PRO A 336 -29.16 -21.71 2.84
CA PRO A 336 -30.03 -20.56 2.63
C PRO A 336 -29.63 -19.32 3.46
N GLU A 337 -29.15 -19.54 4.68
CA GLU A 337 -28.66 -18.49 5.58
C GLU A 337 -27.40 -17.83 5.03
N VAL A 338 -26.44 -18.63 4.54
CA VAL A 338 -25.21 -18.13 3.91
C VAL A 338 -25.54 -17.32 2.67
N LYS A 339 -26.43 -17.80 1.79
CA LYS A 339 -26.85 -17.07 0.58
C LYS A 339 -27.46 -15.72 0.91
N LYS A 340 -28.36 -15.69 1.90
CA LYS A 340 -28.98 -14.45 2.38
C LYS A 340 -27.93 -13.48 2.89
N GLU A 341 -26.93 -13.96 3.62
CA GLU A 341 -25.86 -13.12 4.14
C GLU A 341 -24.87 -12.68 3.05
N TYR A 342 -24.58 -13.53 2.06
CA TYR A 342 -23.78 -13.20 0.89
C TYR A 342 -24.39 -12.01 0.16
N VAL A 343 -25.68 -12.05 -0.16
CA VAL A 343 -26.36 -10.91 -0.81
C VAL A 343 -26.17 -9.61 -0.03
N LYS A 344 -26.32 -9.63 1.31
CA LYS A 344 -26.12 -8.43 2.15
C LYS A 344 -24.67 -7.94 2.13
N VAL A 345 -23.71 -8.86 2.26
CA VAL A 345 -22.27 -8.53 2.24
C VAL A 345 -21.89 -7.93 0.89
N MET A 346 -22.36 -8.53 -0.20
CA MET A 346 -22.14 -8.02 -1.56
C MET A 346 -22.77 -6.65 -1.75
N GLU A 347 -24.04 -6.47 -1.38
CA GLU A 347 -24.73 -5.17 -1.44
C GLU A 347 -23.91 -4.10 -0.72
N LYS A 348 -23.45 -4.39 0.51
CA LYS A 348 -22.68 -3.43 1.30
C LYS A 348 -21.33 -3.09 0.67
N ARG A 349 -20.60 -4.09 0.17
CA ARG A 349 -19.28 -3.90 -0.47
C ARG A 349 -19.41 -3.12 -1.77
N VAL A 350 -20.39 -3.44 -2.61
CA VAL A 350 -20.69 -2.70 -3.85
C VAL A 350 -21.16 -1.27 -3.55
N GLU A 351 -22.05 -1.08 -2.57
CA GLU A 351 -22.49 0.27 -2.18
C GLU A 351 -21.30 1.13 -1.75
N ASN A 352 -20.42 0.59 -0.91
CA ASN A 352 -19.21 1.30 -0.48
C ASN A 352 -18.31 1.62 -1.68
N TYR A 353 -18.09 0.66 -2.58
CA TYR A 353 -17.29 0.85 -3.78
C TYR A 353 -17.83 1.98 -4.67
N LEU A 354 -19.12 1.95 -5.00
CA LEU A 354 -19.78 2.92 -5.88
C LEU A 354 -19.99 4.31 -5.23
N LYS A 355 -19.86 4.43 -3.90
CA LYS A 355 -19.78 5.74 -3.23
C LYS A 355 -18.44 6.43 -3.48
N HIS A 356 -17.35 5.66 -3.53
CA HIS A 356 -15.99 6.18 -3.74
C HIS A 356 -15.63 6.32 -5.22
N HIS A 357 -16.19 5.45 -6.07
CA HIS A 357 -15.83 5.35 -7.48
C HIS A 357 -17.03 5.65 -8.37
N LYS A 358 -16.93 6.69 -9.18
CA LYS A 358 -17.97 7.12 -10.12
C LYS A 358 -17.57 6.79 -11.54
N TYR A 359 -18.53 6.25 -12.29
CA TYR A 359 -18.43 5.94 -13.71
C TYR A 359 -19.53 6.69 -14.47
N LYS A 360 -19.30 6.89 -15.77
CA LYS A 360 -20.30 7.46 -16.68
C LYS A 360 -21.43 6.47 -16.97
N LYS A 361 -21.11 5.18 -17.12
CA LYS A 361 -22.08 4.08 -17.30
C LYS A 361 -21.65 2.84 -16.54
N TYR A 362 -22.63 2.05 -16.13
CA TYR A 362 -22.47 0.87 -15.28
C TYR A 362 -23.07 -0.34 -15.96
N PHE A 363 -22.22 -1.29 -16.33
CA PHE A 363 -22.61 -2.53 -16.97
C PHE A 363 -22.33 -3.72 -16.05
N CYS A 364 -23.06 -4.81 -16.22
CA CYS A 364 -22.69 -6.10 -15.68
C CYS A 364 -22.94 -7.22 -16.70
N TYR A 365 -22.27 -8.35 -16.53
CA TYR A 365 -22.49 -9.54 -17.33
C TYR A 365 -22.64 -10.74 -16.39
N MET A 366 -23.81 -10.88 -15.78
CA MET A 366 -24.02 -11.80 -14.66
C MET A 366 -25.33 -12.56 -14.77
N LYS A 367 -25.38 -13.76 -14.17
CA LYS A 367 -26.62 -14.52 -14.04
C LYS A 367 -27.64 -13.74 -13.19
N PRO A 368 -28.87 -13.51 -13.68
CA PRO A 368 -29.92 -12.77 -12.96
C PRO A 368 -30.30 -13.33 -11.58
N ASP A 369 -30.07 -14.61 -11.33
CA ASP A 369 -30.38 -15.31 -10.07
C ASP A 369 -29.18 -15.43 -9.11
N SER A 370 -27.99 -15.00 -9.51
CA SER A 370 -26.79 -15.10 -8.67
C SER A 370 -26.81 -14.12 -7.50
N GLU A 371 -26.30 -14.55 -6.35
CA GLU A 371 -26.19 -13.74 -5.12
C GLU A 371 -25.40 -12.45 -5.38
N SER A 372 -24.36 -12.53 -6.21
CA SER A 372 -23.54 -11.39 -6.58
C SER A 372 -24.32 -10.35 -7.40
N TYR A 373 -25.12 -10.78 -8.38
CA TYR A 373 -25.95 -9.87 -9.18
C TYR A 373 -27.07 -9.26 -8.33
N ILE A 374 -27.73 -10.05 -7.48
CA ILE A 374 -28.78 -9.55 -6.59
C ILE A 374 -28.21 -8.47 -5.66
N GLY A 375 -27.03 -8.70 -5.07
CA GLY A 375 -26.34 -7.71 -4.24
C GLY A 375 -25.97 -6.44 -5.02
N LEU A 376 -25.41 -6.59 -6.22
CA LEU A 376 -25.08 -5.46 -7.11
C LEU A 376 -26.32 -4.64 -7.48
N LYS A 377 -27.41 -5.29 -7.90
CA LYS A 377 -28.67 -4.63 -8.28
C LYS A 377 -29.27 -3.84 -7.12
N LYS A 378 -29.28 -4.42 -5.90
CA LYS A 378 -29.74 -3.73 -4.69
C LYS A 378 -28.91 -2.48 -4.39
N ALA A 379 -27.58 -2.59 -4.45
CA ALA A 379 -26.68 -1.47 -4.21
C ALA A 379 -26.87 -0.34 -5.24
N CYS A 380 -26.98 -0.69 -6.53
CA CYS A 380 -27.24 0.29 -7.59
C CYS A 380 -28.59 0.99 -7.40
N ASN A 381 -29.66 0.24 -7.09
CA ASN A 381 -30.98 0.81 -6.82
C ASN A 381 -30.94 1.81 -5.65
N LYS A 382 -30.27 1.44 -4.55
CA LYS A 382 -30.10 2.31 -3.37
C LYS A 382 -29.35 3.61 -3.69
N LEU A 383 -28.38 3.53 -4.59
CA LEU A 383 -27.58 4.68 -5.04
C LEU A 383 -28.20 5.42 -6.23
N LYS A 384 -29.37 5.00 -6.72
CA LYS A 384 -30.03 5.52 -7.93
C LYS A 384 -29.11 5.46 -9.16
N ILE A 385 -28.34 4.40 -9.27
CA ILE A 385 -27.45 4.11 -10.41
C ILE A 385 -28.19 3.21 -11.39
N GLU A 386 -28.26 3.63 -12.65
CA GLU A 386 -28.75 2.80 -13.74
C GLU A 386 -27.71 1.72 -14.08
N LEU A 387 -28.05 0.46 -13.81
CA LEU A 387 -27.23 -0.71 -14.11
C LEU A 387 -27.80 -1.46 -15.30
N ILE A 388 -26.97 -1.69 -16.31
CA ILE A 388 -27.34 -2.46 -17.50
C ILE A 388 -26.74 -3.86 -17.37
N ASN A 389 -27.57 -4.90 -17.27
CA ASN A 389 -27.08 -6.28 -17.43
C ASN A 389 -27.01 -6.61 -18.91
N CYS A 390 -25.81 -6.87 -19.41
CA CYS A 390 -25.59 -7.19 -20.81
C CYS A 390 -26.14 -8.59 -21.15
N LEU A 391 -26.30 -9.48 -20.18
CA LEU A 391 -27.01 -10.74 -20.37
C LEU A 391 -28.52 -10.52 -20.21
N THR A 392 -29.29 -10.81 -21.26
CA THR A 392 -30.76 -10.68 -21.21
C THR A 392 -31.40 -11.83 -20.44
N GLU A 393 -32.55 -11.57 -19.80
CA GLU A 393 -33.31 -12.61 -19.11
C GLU A 393 -33.80 -13.69 -20.09
N GLU A 394 -34.19 -13.32 -21.31
CA GLU A 394 -34.60 -14.25 -22.36
C GLU A 394 -33.48 -15.23 -22.74
N THR A 395 -32.27 -14.73 -22.99
CA THR A 395 -31.12 -15.59 -23.28
C THR A 395 -30.76 -16.44 -22.08
N TYR A 396 -30.80 -15.88 -20.86
CA TYR A 396 -30.48 -16.62 -19.65
C TYR A 396 -31.43 -17.78 -19.40
N ASP A 397 -32.74 -17.58 -19.55
CA ASP A 397 -33.75 -18.63 -19.33
C ASP A 397 -33.57 -19.85 -20.24
N LYS A 398 -33.06 -19.64 -21.45
CA LYS A 398 -32.77 -20.71 -22.42
C LYS A 398 -31.52 -21.52 -22.05
N ILE A 399 -30.57 -20.93 -21.33
CA ILE A 399 -29.25 -21.53 -21.07
C ILE A 399 -28.98 -21.82 -19.59
N LYS A 400 -29.85 -21.42 -18.66
CA LYS A 400 -29.60 -21.51 -17.21
C LYS A 400 -29.32 -22.92 -16.68
N GLY A 401 -29.81 -23.95 -17.38
CA GLY A 401 -29.53 -25.37 -17.05
C GLY A 401 -28.19 -25.89 -17.55
N GLU A 402 -27.47 -25.13 -18.38
CA GLU A 402 -26.18 -25.53 -18.92
C GLU A 402 -25.06 -25.45 -17.88
N LYS A 403 -24.02 -26.27 -18.03
CA LYS A 403 -22.89 -26.30 -17.09
C LYS A 403 -22.13 -24.97 -17.00
N ASN A 404 -22.05 -24.21 -18.09
CA ASN A 404 -21.35 -22.91 -18.16
C ASN A 404 -22.16 -21.90 -19.01
N PRO A 405 -23.29 -21.40 -18.49
CA PRO A 405 -24.25 -20.61 -19.29
C PRO A 405 -23.60 -19.33 -19.84
N LEU A 406 -22.73 -18.69 -19.07
CA LEU A 406 -22.05 -17.45 -19.48
C LEU A 406 -20.94 -17.65 -20.52
N THR A 407 -20.71 -18.88 -20.98
CA THR A 407 -19.79 -19.17 -22.08
C THR A 407 -20.50 -19.57 -23.36
N PHE A 408 -21.83 -19.66 -23.32
CA PHE A 408 -22.63 -20.03 -24.48
C PHE A 408 -22.56 -18.92 -25.54
N PRO A 409 -22.55 -19.25 -26.85
CA PRO A 409 -22.47 -18.24 -27.91
C PRO A 409 -23.54 -17.15 -27.80
N SER A 410 -24.80 -17.52 -27.50
CA SER A 410 -25.90 -16.56 -27.31
C SER A 410 -25.62 -15.57 -26.18
N ALA A 411 -25.09 -16.04 -25.05
CA ALA A 411 -24.74 -15.18 -23.92
C ALA A 411 -23.58 -14.22 -24.24
N LEU A 412 -22.62 -14.64 -25.06
CA LEU A 412 -21.50 -13.80 -25.49
C LEU A 412 -21.94 -12.78 -26.54
N GLU A 413 -22.90 -13.15 -27.39
CA GLU A 413 -23.51 -12.23 -28.35
C GLU A 413 -24.32 -11.13 -27.65
N ASP A 414 -25.07 -11.49 -26.61
CA ASP A 414 -25.72 -10.56 -25.68
C ASP A 414 -24.70 -9.57 -25.07
N LEU A 415 -23.57 -10.08 -24.54
CA LEU A 415 -22.49 -9.23 -24.02
C LEU A 415 -22.02 -8.22 -25.08
N LYS A 416 -21.78 -8.67 -26.30
CA LYS A 416 -21.29 -7.84 -27.40
C LYS A 416 -22.29 -6.75 -27.79
N ASN A 417 -23.56 -7.11 -27.94
CA ASN A 417 -24.59 -6.23 -28.49
C ASN A 417 -25.13 -5.23 -27.47
N ASN A 418 -25.15 -5.60 -26.19
CA ASN A 418 -25.70 -4.77 -25.12
C ASN A 418 -24.67 -3.86 -24.45
N LEU A 419 -23.37 -4.10 -24.68
CA LEU A 419 -22.29 -3.28 -24.14
C LEU A 419 -22.02 -2.05 -25.03
N LYS A 420 -22.88 -1.03 -24.88
CA LYS A 420 -22.84 0.22 -25.67
C LYS A 420 -22.17 1.36 -24.89
N LEU A 421 -20.85 1.47 -25.04
CA LEU A 421 -19.98 2.41 -24.32
C LEU A 421 -20.28 3.88 -24.65
#